data_AF-A0A2E3JPS1-F1
#
_entry.id   AF-A0A2E3JPS1-F1
#
_cell.length_a   1.000
_cell.length_b   1.000
_cell.length_c   1.000
_cell.angle_alpha   90.00
_cell.angle_beta   90.00
_cell.angle_gamma   90.00
#
_symmetry.space_group_name_H-M   'P 1'
#
loop_
_entity.id
_entity.type
_entity.pdbx_description
1 polymer ?
#
loop_
_entity_poly.entity_id
_entity_poly.type
_entity_poly.pdbx_seq_one_letter_code
_entity_poly.pdbx_strand_id
1 'polypeptide(L)'
;MQDINISVNPFQGGFVKNIFNIVSVFLLSFASSLLGYSGYLFLEAFSFIEKKYSTWSGEALMWGFILFFAALFILFIPVELKLIKKDDTTDFQNVIGRILVTVVLSILILFLSSSLFAGRNAIMQNIYLILRAYAFSGLVFVNIGTFLIWWASSKLDILNRYSFTLTGTIWVLGTLIFI
;
A
#
# COMPACT_ATOMS: atom_id res chain seq x y z
N MET A 1 20.72 29.15 12.56
CA MET A 1 20.10 28.29 11.54
C MET A 1 18.93 29.09 10.99
N GLN A 2 19.00 29.50 9.71
CA GLN A 2 17.94 30.28 9.08
C GLN A 2 16.78 29.33 8.77
N ASP A 3 15.62 29.59 9.37
CA ASP A 3 14.38 28.94 9.01
C ASP A 3 14.03 29.36 7.57
N ILE A 4 14.24 28.43 6.64
CA ILE A 4 13.80 28.58 5.26
C ILE A 4 12.27 28.49 5.30
N ASN A 5 11.63 29.64 5.40
CA ASN A 5 10.18 29.76 5.35
C ASN A 5 9.74 29.58 3.89
N ILE A 6 9.68 28.33 3.44
CA ILE A 6 9.14 27.98 2.12
C ILE A 6 7.64 28.29 2.19
N SER A 7 7.25 29.44 1.66
CA SER A 7 5.86 29.78 1.39
C SER A 7 5.33 28.87 0.28
N VAL A 8 5.01 27.63 0.64
CA VAL A 8 4.32 26.70 -0.25
C VAL A 8 2.93 27.25 -0.47
N ASN A 9 2.54 27.46 -1.74
CA ASN A 9 1.18 27.82 -2.10
C ASN A 9 0.19 26.88 -1.36
N PRO A 10 -0.93 27.37 -0.82
CA PRO A 10 -1.90 26.52 -0.10
C PRO A 10 -2.39 25.36 -0.96
N PHE A 11 -2.45 25.56 -2.29
CA PHE A 11 -2.75 24.52 -3.28
C PHE A 11 -1.66 23.43 -3.39
N GLN A 12 -0.37 23.80 -3.27
CA GLN A 12 0.74 22.84 -3.25
C GLN A 12 0.82 22.10 -1.91
N GLY A 13 0.52 22.78 -0.79
CA GLY A 13 0.54 22.18 0.55
C GLY A 13 -0.42 21.00 0.69
N GLY A 14 -1.66 21.15 0.19
CA GLY A 14 -2.66 20.08 0.19
C GLY A 14 -2.28 18.89 -0.69
N PHE A 15 -1.73 19.15 -1.89
CA PHE A 15 -1.33 18.08 -2.81
C PHE A 15 -0.16 17.24 -2.28
N VAL A 16 0.88 17.88 -1.75
CA VAL A 16 2.04 17.20 -1.15
C VAL A 16 1.62 16.35 0.05
N LYS A 17 0.68 16.83 0.85
CA LYS A 17 0.10 16.07 1.95
C LYS A 17 -0.64 14.82 1.46
N ASN A 18 -1.45 14.95 0.41
CA ASN A 18 -2.16 13.83 -0.20
C ASN A 18 -1.19 12.77 -0.76
N ILE A 19 -0.07 13.18 -1.37
CA ILE A 19 1.01 12.28 -1.81
C ILE A 19 1.54 11.47 -0.63
N PHE A 20 1.98 12.14 0.44
CA PHE A 20 2.57 11.45 1.58
C PHE A 20 1.57 10.50 2.25
N ASN A 21 0.31 10.91 2.40
CA ASN A 21 -0.72 10.07 3.00
C ASN A 21 -0.99 8.82 2.15
N ILE A 22 -1.23 8.97 0.84
CA ILE A 22 -1.51 7.82 -0.04
C ILE A 22 -0.31 6.89 -0.17
N VAL A 23 0.91 7.43 -0.31
CA VAL A 23 2.14 6.62 -0.32
C VAL A 23 2.31 5.86 1.00
N SER A 24 2.01 6.49 2.13
CA SER A 24 2.08 5.83 3.44
C SER A 24 1.08 4.68 3.56
N VAL A 25 -0.17 4.90 3.14
CA VAL A 25 -1.20 3.84 3.12
C VAL A 25 -0.76 2.69 2.23
N PHE A 26 -0.28 3.01 1.01
CA PHE A 26 0.20 2.00 0.08
C PHE A 26 1.34 1.16 0.67
N LEU A 27 2.38 1.81 1.21
CA LEU A 27 3.54 1.11 1.79
C LEU A 27 3.13 0.21 2.97
N LEU A 28 2.25 0.72 3.85
CA LEU A 28 1.81 -0.02 5.02
C LEU A 28 0.95 -1.24 4.64
N SER A 29 0.00 -1.06 3.72
CA SER A 29 -0.84 -2.17 3.22
C SER A 29 0.00 -3.19 2.46
N PHE A 30 0.85 -2.75 1.52
CA PHE A 30 1.69 -3.64 0.71
C PHE A 30 2.70 -4.44 1.58
N ALA A 31 3.36 -3.77 2.53
CA ALA A 31 4.28 -4.44 3.46
C ALA A 31 3.55 -5.47 4.33
N SER A 32 2.33 -5.17 4.79
CA SER A 32 1.52 -6.13 5.55
C SER A 32 1.19 -7.38 4.71
N SER A 33 0.90 -7.23 3.41
CA SER A 33 0.69 -8.39 2.53
C SER A 33 1.96 -9.17 2.25
N LEU A 34 3.11 -8.50 2.09
CA LEU A 34 4.41 -9.18 1.97
C LEU A 34 4.76 -9.98 3.23
N LEU A 35 4.45 -9.43 4.42
CA LEU A 35 4.64 -10.13 5.68
C LEU A 35 3.75 -11.38 5.75
N GLY A 36 2.48 -11.27 5.31
CA GLY A 36 1.60 -12.43 5.17
C GLY A 36 2.15 -13.50 4.22
N TYR A 37 2.71 -13.10 3.08
CA TYR A 37 3.33 -14.02 2.12
C TYR A 37 4.61 -14.68 2.68
N SER A 38 5.42 -13.95 3.45
CA SER A 38 6.54 -14.52 4.20
C SER A 38 6.07 -15.58 5.20
N GLY A 39 4.99 -15.31 5.93
CA GLY A 39 4.35 -16.29 6.83
C GLY A 39 3.94 -17.57 6.09
N TYR A 40 3.37 -17.45 4.90
CA TYR A 40 3.02 -18.60 4.06
C TYR A 40 4.25 -19.43 3.67
N LEU A 41 5.36 -18.79 3.28
CA LEU A 41 6.60 -19.51 2.93
C LEU A 41 7.21 -20.24 4.14
N PHE A 42 7.09 -19.70 5.36
CA PHE A 42 7.50 -20.43 6.56
C PHE A 42 6.67 -21.70 6.77
N LEU A 43 5.35 -21.63 6.58
CA LEU A 43 4.49 -22.81 6.68
C LEU A 43 4.84 -23.87 5.63
N GLU A 44 5.16 -23.45 4.41
CA GLU A 44 5.65 -24.31 3.32
C GLU A 44 7.02 -24.94 3.67
N ALA A 45 7.93 -24.18 4.29
CA ALA A 45 9.26 -24.66 4.69
C ALA A 45 9.20 -25.76 5.77
N PHE A 46 8.30 -25.63 6.75
CA PHE A 46 8.08 -26.62 7.80
C PHE A 46 7.16 -27.78 7.39
N SER A 47 6.72 -27.82 6.12
CA SER A 47 5.81 -28.85 5.60
C SER A 47 4.46 -28.91 6.32
N PHE A 48 3.99 -27.80 6.90
CA PHE A 48 2.62 -27.67 7.41
C PHE A 48 1.60 -27.52 6.28
N ILE A 49 2.04 -27.14 5.08
CA ILE A 49 1.23 -26.96 3.87
C ILE A 49 1.99 -27.58 2.68
N GLU A 50 1.25 -27.98 1.63
CA GLU A 50 1.83 -28.46 0.37
C GLU A 50 2.69 -27.40 -0.32
N LYS A 51 3.78 -27.86 -0.96
CA LYS A 51 4.69 -26.98 -1.70
C LYS A 51 4.04 -26.52 -3.00
N LYS A 52 3.87 -25.21 -3.14
CA LYS A 52 3.26 -24.59 -4.32
C LYS A 52 4.21 -23.62 -5.02
N TYR A 53 5.07 -22.95 -4.26
CA TYR A 53 5.91 -21.87 -4.77
C TYR A 53 7.40 -22.16 -4.67
N SER A 54 7.80 -23.08 -3.80
CA SER A 54 9.19 -23.47 -3.62
C SER A 54 9.46 -24.88 -4.13
N THR A 55 10.67 -25.13 -4.62
CA THR A 55 11.10 -26.46 -5.05
C THR A 55 11.57 -27.32 -3.86
N TRP A 56 12.11 -26.70 -2.82
CA TRP A 56 12.57 -27.37 -1.59
C TRP A 56 12.41 -26.49 -0.35
N SER A 57 12.55 -27.08 0.85
CA SER A 57 12.27 -26.38 2.11
C SER A 57 13.26 -25.25 2.42
N GLY A 58 14.53 -25.39 2.04
CA GLY A 58 15.54 -24.36 2.30
C GLY A 58 15.35 -23.11 1.44
N GLU A 59 14.89 -23.25 0.18
CA GLU A 59 14.52 -22.10 -0.65
C GLU A 59 13.35 -21.33 -0.02
N ALA A 60 12.30 -22.03 0.41
CA ALA A 60 11.15 -21.41 1.07
C ALA A 60 11.57 -20.67 2.35
N LEU A 61 12.41 -21.28 3.18
CA LEU A 61 12.89 -20.69 4.42
C LEU A 61 13.74 -19.42 4.16
N MET A 62 14.67 -19.49 3.20
CA MET A 62 15.53 -18.36 2.83
C MET A 62 14.70 -17.18 2.34
N TRP A 63 13.80 -17.41 1.38
CA TRP A 63 12.92 -16.36 0.87
C TRP A 63 11.93 -15.86 1.93
N GLY A 64 11.45 -16.73 2.81
CA GLY A 64 10.63 -16.37 3.97
C GLY A 64 11.32 -15.32 4.84
N PHE A 65 12.59 -15.53 5.21
CA PHE A 65 13.37 -14.56 5.97
C PHE A 65 13.63 -13.26 5.21
N ILE A 66 14.02 -13.33 3.93
CA ILE A 66 14.27 -12.15 3.11
C ILE A 66 13.01 -11.26 3.05
N LEU A 67 11.86 -11.86 2.77
CA LEU A 67 10.59 -11.13 2.68
C LEU A 67 10.13 -10.63 4.05
N PHE A 68 10.38 -11.37 5.13
CA PHE A 68 10.05 -10.94 6.48
C PHE A 68 10.78 -9.65 6.85
N PHE A 69 12.10 -9.64 6.70
CA PHE A 69 12.92 -8.47 7.05
C PHE A 69 12.66 -7.30 6.09
N ALA A 70 12.46 -7.57 4.79
CA ALA A 70 12.10 -6.54 3.83
C ALA A 70 10.74 -5.90 4.16
N ALA A 71 9.72 -6.70 4.51
CA ALA A 71 8.41 -6.22 4.89
C ALA A 71 8.47 -5.37 6.17
N LEU A 72 9.20 -5.83 7.19
CA LEU A 72 9.42 -5.05 8.40
C LEU A 72 10.06 -3.70 8.08
N PHE A 73 11.14 -3.69 7.30
CA PHE A 73 11.83 -2.46 6.93
C PHE A 73 10.89 -1.47 6.21
N ILE A 74 10.10 -1.94 5.24
CA ILE A 74 9.15 -1.10 4.52
C ILE A 74 8.06 -0.53 5.45
N LEU A 75 7.59 -1.33 6.42
CA LEU A 75 6.55 -0.93 7.37
C LEU A 75 7.02 0.20 8.32
N PHE A 76 8.31 0.25 8.65
CA PHE A 76 8.88 1.32 9.45
C PHE A 76 8.97 2.67 8.72
N ILE A 77 9.13 2.68 7.39
CA ILE A 77 9.29 3.92 6.58
C ILE A 77 8.20 4.97 6.88
N PRO A 78 6.89 4.68 6.77
CA PRO A 78 5.85 5.68 7.02
C PRO A 78 5.80 6.16 8.48
N VAL A 79 6.19 5.29 9.43
CA VAL A 79 6.18 5.58 10.87
C VAL A 79 7.35 6.49 11.24
N GLU A 80 8.56 6.12 10.86
CA GLU A 80 9.80 6.83 11.22
C GLU A 80 9.89 8.20 10.53
N LEU A 81 9.52 8.27 9.25
CA LEU A 81 9.55 9.52 8.49
C LEU A 81 8.34 10.43 8.76
N LYS A 82 7.45 10.05 9.70
CA LYS A 82 6.21 10.78 10.05
C LYS A 82 5.44 11.22 8.80
N LEU A 83 5.34 10.33 7.81
CA LEU A 83 4.68 10.63 6.54
C LEU A 83 3.15 10.76 6.70
N ILE A 84 2.60 10.19 7.78
CA ILE A 84 1.18 10.26 8.12
C ILE A 84 0.85 11.65 8.67
N LYS A 85 0.14 12.45 7.88
CA LYS A 85 -0.33 13.79 8.27
C LYS A 85 -1.83 13.77 8.51
N LYS A 86 -2.27 14.38 9.61
CA LYS A 86 -3.69 14.47 9.99
C LYS A 86 -4.48 15.15 8.86
N ASP A 87 -5.48 14.44 8.33
CA ASP A 87 -6.34 14.93 7.26
C ASP A 87 -7.68 15.44 7.76
N ASP A 88 -8.15 16.52 7.16
CA ASP A 88 -9.52 16.97 7.27
C ASP A 88 -10.25 16.46 6.02
N THR A 89 -10.92 15.31 6.17
CA THR A 89 -11.58 14.64 5.04
C THR A 89 -12.92 15.27 4.67
N THR A 90 -13.26 16.44 5.23
CA THR A 90 -14.53 17.13 4.94
C THR A 90 -14.48 17.88 3.62
N ASP A 91 -13.29 18.32 3.19
CA ASP A 91 -13.11 19.08 1.96
C ASP A 91 -13.05 18.17 0.73
N PHE A 92 -13.97 18.40 -0.21
CA PHE A 92 -14.06 17.69 -1.48
C PHE A 92 -12.80 17.85 -2.34
N GLN A 93 -12.14 19.01 -2.28
CA GLN A 93 -10.92 19.24 -3.04
C GLN A 93 -9.78 18.29 -2.61
N ASN A 94 -9.66 18.02 -1.30
CA ASN A 94 -8.68 17.07 -0.79
C ASN A 94 -8.99 15.63 -1.23
N VAL A 95 -10.26 15.26 -1.28
CA VAL A 95 -10.70 13.94 -1.77
C VAL A 95 -10.33 13.75 -3.23
N ILE A 96 -10.60 14.73 -4.10
CA ILE A 96 -10.18 14.68 -5.51
C ILE A 96 -8.65 14.56 -5.60
N GLY A 97 -7.92 15.35 -4.81
CA GLY A 97 -6.45 15.28 -4.76
C GLY A 97 -5.94 13.88 -4.41
N ARG A 98 -6.55 13.22 -3.42
CA ARG A 98 -6.21 11.83 -3.04
C ARG A 98 -6.50 10.84 -4.16
N ILE A 99 -7.64 10.96 -4.84
CA ILE A 99 -8.00 10.11 -5.98
C ILE A 99 -6.96 10.27 -7.09
N LEU A 100 -6.65 11.50 -7.48
CA LEU A 100 -5.65 11.77 -8.54
C LEU A 100 -4.28 11.18 -8.20
N VAL A 101 -3.80 11.40 -6.97
CA VAL A 101 -2.54 10.82 -6.48
C VAL A 101 -2.58 9.30 -6.51
N THR A 102 -3.69 8.69 -6.09
CA THR A 102 -3.85 7.22 -6.07
C THR A 102 -3.82 6.65 -7.48
N VAL A 103 -4.48 7.29 -8.44
CA VAL A 103 -4.45 6.88 -9.86
C VAL A 103 -3.03 6.96 -10.41
N VAL A 104 -2.34 8.10 -10.23
CA VAL A 104 -0.96 8.28 -10.71
C VAL A 104 -0.01 7.26 -10.08
N LEU A 105 -0.10 7.06 -8.77
CA LEU A 105 0.70 6.07 -8.05
C LEU A 105 0.44 4.65 -8.56
N SER A 106 -0.84 4.30 -8.80
CA SER A 106 -1.22 2.98 -9.29
C SER A 106 -0.67 2.71 -10.69
N ILE A 107 -0.76 3.69 -11.60
CA ILE A 107 -0.19 3.57 -12.95
C ILE A 107 1.34 3.41 -12.88
N LEU A 108 2.00 4.18 -12.01
CA LEU A 108 3.44 4.09 -11.78
C LEU A 108 3.82 2.69 -11.28
N ILE A 109 3.09 2.14 -10.31
CA ILE A 109 3.33 0.79 -9.79
C ILE A 109 3.11 -0.26 -10.88
N LEU A 110 2.08 -0.13 -11.72
CA LEU A 110 1.86 -1.06 -12.85
C LEU A 110 3.08 -1.08 -13.77
N PHE A 111 3.58 0.09 -14.16
CA PHE A 111 4.77 0.20 -14.99
C PHE A 111 6.01 -0.43 -14.32
N LEU A 112 6.27 -0.10 -13.05
CA LEU A 112 7.38 -0.68 -12.28
C LEU A 112 7.26 -2.20 -12.14
N SER A 113 6.07 -2.70 -11.87
CA SER A 113 5.81 -4.14 -11.68
C SER A 113 6.11 -4.93 -12.95
N SER A 114 5.74 -4.37 -14.11
CA SER A 114 5.99 -5.00 -15.40
C SER A 114 7.48 -5.00 -15.78
N SER A 115 8.22 -3.97 -15.39
CA SER A 115 9.65 -3.85 -15.71
C SER A 115 10.55 -4.71 -14.82
N LEU A 116 10.26 -4.79 -13.51
CA LEU A 116 11.20 -5.36 -12.54
C LEU A 116 11.03 -6.87 -12.29
N PHE A 117 9.84 -7.46 -12.52
CA PHE A 117 9.51 -8.78 -11.97
C PHE A 117 9.11 -9.86 -13.00
N ALA A 118 9.32 -9.63 -14.29
CA ALA A 118 8.97 -10.61 -15.32
C ALA A 118 9.85 -11.89 -15.26
N GLY A 119 9.23 -13.02 -14.88
CA GLY A 119 9.62 -14.35 -15.36
C GLY A 119 10.85 -15.03 -14.74
N ARG A 120 11.28 -14.70 -13.52
CA ARG A 120 12.51 -15.27 -12.94
C ARG A 120 12.31 -16.51 -12.06
N ASN A 121 11.38 -16.51 -11.10
CA ASN A 121 11.11 -17.62 -10.16
C ASN A 121 9.64 -17.58 -9.69
N ALA A 122 9.07 -18.71 -9.27
CA ALA A 122 7.67 -18.79 -8.81
C ALA A 122 7.38 -17.84 -7.61
N ILE A 123 8.32 -17.71 -6.68
CA ILE A 123 8.20 -16.76 -5.55
C ILE A 123 8.16 -15.31 -6.06
N MET A 124 9.08 -14.95 -6.96
CA MET A 124 9.14 -13.61 -7.55
C MET A 124 7.89 -13.31 -8.40
N GLN A 125 7.35 -14.33 -9.08
CA GLN A 125 6.11 -14.24 -9.83
C GLN A 125 4.90 -13.94 -8.93
N ASN A 126 4.84 -14.49 -7.71
CA ASN A 126 3.78 -14.13 -6.77
C ASN A 126 3.93 -12.71 -6.25
N ILE A 127 5.15 -12.25 -5.97
CA ILE A 127 5.39 -10.86 -5.57
C ILE A 127 4.91 -9.91 -6.67
N TYR A 128 5.19 -10.24 -7.94
CA TYR A 128 4.64 -9.53 -9.09
C TYR A 128 3.10 -9.51 -9.10
N LEU A 129 2.45 -10.67 -8.92
CA LEU A 129 1.00 -10.76 -8.91
C LEU A 129 0.39 -9.93 -7.78
N ILE A 130 0.98 -9.97 -6.58
CA ILE A 130 0.58 -9.15 -5.43
C ILE A 130 0.72 -7.66 -5.79
N LEU A 131 1.89 -7.22 -6.28
CA LEU A 131 2.14 -5.81 -6.59
C LEU A 131 1.19 -5.29 -7.69
N ARG A 132 0.92 -6.12 -8.70
CA ARG A 132 -0.05 -5.83 -9.77
C ARG A 132 -1.48 -5.72 -9.23
N ALA A 133 -1.90 -6.65 -8.38
CA ALA A 133 -3.22 -6.62 -7.73
C ALA A 133 -3.39 -5.37 -6.84
N TYR A 134 -2.32 -4.97 -6.13
CA TYR A 134 -2.26 -3.72 -5.37
C TYR A 134 -2.48 -2.49 -6.25
N ALA A 135 -1.89 -2.45 -7.44
CA ALA A 135 -2.07 -1.35 -8.36
C ALA A 135 -3.49 -1.30 -8.96
N PHE A 136 -4.09 -2.46 -9.29
CA PHE A 136 -5.49 -2.50 -9.73
C PHE A 136 -6.49 -2.13 -8.63
N SER A 137 -6.26 -2.59 -7.39
CA SER A 137 -7.03 -2.19 -6.21
C SER A 137 -6.95 -0.67 -6.00
N GLY A 138 -5.74 -0.09 -6.11
CA GLY A 138 -5.52 1.35 -6.05
C GLY A 138 -6.30 2.12 -7.12
N LEU A 139 -6.29 1.62 -8.36
CA LEU A 139 -6.95 2.26 -9.49
C LEU A 139 -8.48 2.26 -9.39
N VAL A 140 -9.07 1.18 -8.84
CA VAL A 140 -10.54 1.02 -8.80
C VAL A 140 -11.10 1.13 -7.38
N PHE A 141 -10.76 0.17 -6.51
CA PHE A 141 -11.41 0.01 -5.21
C PHE A 141 -11.07 1.12 -4.23
N VAL A 142 -9.82 1.58 -4.20
CA VAL A 142 -9.40 2.65 -3.29
C VAL A 142 -10.03 3.97 -3.68
N ASN A 143 -10.20 4.26 -4.96
CA ASN A 143 -10.85 5.48 -5.43
C ASN A 143 -12.35 5.49 -5.08
N ILE A 144 -13.05 4.39 -5.36
CA ILE A 144 -14.46 4.23 -4.98
C ILE A 144 -14.61 4.29 -3.45
N GLY A 145 -13.75 3.58 -2.73
CA GLY A 145 -13.74 3.55 -1.27
C GLY A 145 -13.49 4.91 -0.65
N THR A 146 -12.54 5.68 -1.19
CA THR A 146 -12.24 7.05 -0.72
C THR A 146 -13.45 7.97 -0.92
N PHE A 147 -14.14 7.86 -2.05
CA PHE A 147 -15.37 8.63 -2.29
C PHE A 147 -16.51 8.22 -1.34
N LEU A 148 -16.69 6.92 -1.10
CA LEU A 148 -17.70 6.42 -0.15
C LEU A 148 -17.39 6.85 1.29
N ILE A 149 -16.13 6.79 1.71
CA ILE A 149 -15.70 7.26 3.04
C ILE A 149 -15.98 8.76 3.16
N TRP A 150 -15.69 9.57 2.15
CA TRP A 150 -16.03 10.98 2.17
C TRP A 150 -17.54 11.20 2.34
N TRP A 151 -18.34 10.56 1.49
CA TRP A 151 -19.79 10.67 1.54
C TRP A 151 -20.35 10.27 2.92
N ALA A 152 -19.86 9.17 3.49
CA ALA A 152 -20.30 8.73 4.81
C ALA A 152 -19.74 9.61 5.94
N SER A 153 -18.54 10.16 5.81
CA SER A 153 -17.95 11.09 6.78
C SER A 153 -18.69 12.43 6.85
N SER A 154 -19.36 12.84 5.76
CA SER A 154 -20.23 14.02 5.78
C SER A 154 -21.43 13.89 6.74
N LYS A 155 -21.74 12.66 7.16
CA LYS A 155 -22.84 12.33 8.09
C LYS A 155 -22.37 11.85 9.45
N LEU A 156 -21.13 11.36 9.56
CA LEU A 156 -20.59 10.70 10.76
C LEU A 156 -19.14 11.16 11.02
N ASP A 157 -18.94 12.00 12.05
CA ASP A 157 -17.61 12.53 12.43
C ASP A 157 -16.61 11.44 12.84
N ILE A 158 -17.10 10.30 13.36
CA ILE A 158 -16.27 9.14 13.73
C ILE A 158 -15.52 8.58 12.52
N LEU A 159 -16.12 8.67 11.32
CA LEU A 159 -15.54 8.14 10.10
C LEU A 159 -14.33 8.96 9.62
N ASN A 160 -14.29 10.26 9.94
CA ASN A 160 -13.14 11.12 9.65
C ASN A 160 -11.90 10.65 10.43
N ARG A 161 -12.08 10.26 11.70
CA ARG A 161 -10.97 9.73 12.54
C ARG A 161 -10.36 8.44 11.99
N TYR A 162 -11.16 7.57 11.38
CA TYR A 162 -10.70 6.27 10.87
C TYR A 162 -10.47 6.24 9.35
N SER A 163 -10.63 7.36 8.64
CA SER A 163 -10.55 7.40 7.18
C SER A 163 -9.24 6.82 6.62
N PHE A 164 -8.10 7.11 7.26
CA PHE A 164 -6.79 6.60 6.87
C PHE A 164 -6.75 5.06 6.96
N THR A 165 -7.08 4.51 8.12
CA THR A 165 -7.08 3.06 8.36
C THR A 165 -8.07 2.35 7.44
N LEU A 166 -9.28 2.90 7.27
CA LEU A 166 -10.29 2.34 6.38
C LEU A 166 -9.80 2.30 4.93
N THR A 167 -9.13 3.36 4.47
CA THR A 167 -8.54 3.39 3.12
C THR A 167 -7.52 2.25 2.95
N GLY A 168 -6.66 2.03 3.95
CA GLY A 168 -5.69 0.93 3.95
C GLY A 168 -6.34 -0.45 3.93
N THR A 169 -7.39 -0.65 4.73
CA THR A 169 -8.17 -1.89 4.74
C THR A 169 -8.86 -2.14 3.41
N ILE A 170 -9.48 -1.13 2.81
CA ILE A 170 -10.09 -1.23 1.47
C ILE A 170 -9.03 -1.62 0.44
N TRP A 171 -7.82 -1.08 0.55
CA TRP A 171 -6.73 -1.44 -0.35
C TRP A 171 -6.42 -2.93 -0.26
N VAL A 172 -6.19 -3.45 0.95
CA VAL A 172 -5.89 -4.88 1.19
C VAL A 172 -7.05 -5.76 0.72
N LEU A 173 -8.30 -5.43 1.09
CA LEU A 173 -9.46 -6.21 0.67
C LEU A 173 -9.66 -6.20 -0.84
N GLY A 174 -9.47 -5.05 -1.49
CA GLY A 174 -9.53 -4.95 -2.95
C GLY A 174 -8.45 -5.79 -3.63
N THR A 175 -7.28 -5.96 -3.01
CA THR A 175 -6.21 -6.81 -3.59
C THR A 175 -6.60 -8.28 -3.65
N LEU A 176 -7.39 -8.77 -2.68
CA LEU A 176 -7.85 -10.16 -2.67
C LEU A 176 -8.76 -10.49 -3.85
N ILE A 177 -9.39 -9.49 -4.48
CA ILE A 177 -10.26 -9.66 -5.64
C ILE A 177 -9.44 -9.79 -6.94
N PHE A 178 -8.21 -9.26 -6.96
CA PHE A 178 -7.36 -9.22 -8.16
C PHE A 178 -6.16 -10.18 -8.12
N ILE A 179 -6.00 -10.93 -7.02
CA ILE A 179 -5.05 -12.04 -6.87
C ILE A 179 -5.68 -13.32 -7.43
#